data_AF-A0A1Y3ZW20-F1
#
_entry.id   AF-A0A1Y3ZW20-F1
#
_cell.length_a   1.000
_cell.length_b   1.000
_cell.length_c   1.000
_cell.angle_alpha   90.00
_cell.angle_beta   90.00
_cell.angle_gamma   90.00
#
_symmetry.space_group_name_H-M   'P 1'
#
loop_
_entity.id
_entity.type
_entity.pdbx_description
1 polymer ?
#
loop_
_entity_poly.entity_id
_entity_poly.type
_entity_poly.pdbx_seq_one_letter_code
_entity_poly.pdbx_strand_id
1 'polypeptide(L)'
;MPTKLICHTPDCVNCGTDGTCNLTGDVLVDQKRCQSYAPHTIQFMEKPLALSKLPKEEWVSHILEESGATFASLESFYEPYSMALHRDLIWRIPYGCLDFSGCVLCLVQEGILCLPYDAVDSQEYELFNTENERLLTKESLLELLQEFNEQTSSLATVLMEMGKLV
;
A
#
# COMPACT_ATOMS: atom_id res chain seq x y z
N MET A 1 -18.06 12.71 18.34
CA MET A 1 -18.07 11.33 17.80
C MET A 1 -16.86 10.62 18.36
N PRO A 2 -16.93 9.38 18.84
CA PRO A 2 -15.74 8.73 19.41
C PRO A 2 -14.77 8.45 18.26
N THR A 3 -13.62 9.11 18.31
CA THR A 3 -12.46 8.88 17.45
C THR A 3 -12.04 7.42 17.61
N LYS A 4 -12.12 6.63 16.54
CA LYS A 4 -11.65 5.24 16.53
C LYS A 4 -10.13 5.29 16.60
N LEU A 5 -9.56 5.06 17.77
CA LEU A 5 -8.11 4.88 17.89
C LEU A 5 -7.75 3.49 17.36
N ILE A 6 -7.02 3.46 16.25
CA ILE A 6 -6.47 2.24 15.67
C ILE A 6 -4.99 2.15 16.07
N CYS A 7 -4.57 0.99 16.57
CA CYS A 7 -3.18 0.76 16.97
C CYS A 7 -2.36 0.37 15.73
N HIS A 8 -1.39 1.21 15.35
CA HIS A 8 -0.60 1.09 14.13
C HIS A 8 0.82 0.50 14.34
N THR A 9 1.09 -0.20 15.44
CA THR A 9 2.44 -0.70 15.70
C THR A 9 2.69 -2.09 15.09
N PRO A 10 3.82 -2.30 14.37
CA PRO A 10 4.25 -3.61 13.88
C PRO A 10 4.43 -4.66 14.99
N ASP A 11 4.60 -4.21 16.24
CA ASP A 11 4.78 -5.03 17.44
C ASP A 11 3.47 -5.39 18.16
N CYS A 12 2.30 -5.05 17.61
CA CYS A 12 1.02 -5.51 18.14
C CYS A 12 0.79 -6.99 17.76
N VAL A 13 1.65 -7.88 18.27
CA VAL A 13 1.77 -9.29 17.85
C VAL A 13 0.76 -10.20 18.54
N ASN A 14 0.06 -9.74 19.59
CA ASN A 14 -1.07 -10.46 20.17
C ASN A 14 -1.85 -9.51 21.07
N CYS A 15 -3.15 -9.35 20.82
CA CYS A 15 -4.04 -9.19 21.96
C CYS A 15 -3.79 -10.41 22.85
N GLY A 16 -3.36 -10.22 24.11
CA GLY A 16 -3.30 -11.32 25.07
C GLY A 16 -4.65 -12.04 25.10
N THR A 17 -4.72 -13.21 25.73
CA THR A 17 -5.98 -13.98 25.92
C THR A 17 -7.14 -13.16 26.51
N ASP A 18 -6.83 -11.96 27.00
CA ASP A 18 -7.69 -11.04 27.73
C ASP A 18 -7.96 -9.73 26.95
N GLY A 19 -7.41 -9.58 25.73
CA GLY A 19 -7.79 -8.49 24.82
C GLY A 19 -7.29 -7.08 25.16
N THR A 20 -6.29 -6.91 26.03
CA THR A 20 -5.77 -5.58 26.41
C THR A 20 -4.47 -5.23 25.68
N CYS A 21 -4.43 -4.06 25.04
CA CYS A 21 -3.23 -3.46 24.45
C CYS A 21 -2.67 -2.43 25.44
N ASN A 22 -1.60 -2.76 26.16
CA ASN A 22 -0.89 -1.80 27.01
C ASN A 22 0.15 -1.04 26.17
N LEU A 23 -0.32 -0.16 25.31
CA LEU A 23 0.46 1.03 24.96
C LEU A 23 0.03 2.13 25.93
N THR A 24 0.97 2.86 26.49
CA THR A 24 0.71 3.97 27.41
C THR A 24 -0.15 5.03 26.73
N GLY A 25 -1.46 4.91 26.87
CA GLY A 25 -2.49 5.75 26.27
C GLY A 25 -3.67 4.87 25.82
N ASP A 26 -4.82 5.05 26.45
CA ASP A 26 -6.01 4.21 26.27
C ASP A 26 -6.49 4.16 24.81
N VAL A 27 -6.19 3.06 24.10
CA VAL A 27 -6.72 2.74 22.76
C VAL A 27 -7.76 1.63 22.90
N LEU A 28 -9.03 1.95 22.62
CA LEU A 28 -10.13 0.99 22.59
C LEU A 28 -10.16 0.25 21.25
N VAL A 29 -9.65 -0.98 21.23
CA VAL A 29 -9.67 -1.88 20.06
C VAL A 29 -11.04 -2.55 19.92
N ASP A 30 -11.61 -2.57 18.71
CA ASP A 30 -12.85 -3.31 18.39
C ASP A 30 -12.59 -4.83 18.41
N GLN A 31 -13.08 -5.49 19.46
CA GLN A 31 -12.89 -6.92 19.73
C GLN A 31 -13.53 -7.86 18.69
N LYS A 32 -14.45 -7.40 17.84
CA LYS A 32 -15.17 -8.29 16.90
C LYS A 32 -14.37 -8.66 15.65
N ARG A 33 -13.28 -7.96 15.34
CA ARG A 33 -12.52 -8.13 14.08
C ARG A 33 -11.18 -8.86 14.22
N CYS A 34 -10.80 -9.30 15.42
CA CYS A 34 -9.64 -10.16 15.66
C CYS A 34 -9.94 -11.65 15.37
N GLN A 35 -10.56 -11.96 14.22
CA GLN A 35 -10.69 -13.35 13.82
C GLN A 35 -9.40 -13.82 13.13
N SER A 36 -8.81 -14.84 13.73
CA SER A 36 -7.60 -15.59 13.38
C SER A 36 -7.23 -15.58 11.89
N TYR A 37 -6.30 -14.72 11.50
CA TYR A 37 -5.47 -14.98 10.32
C TYR A 37 -4.37 -15.94 10.76
N ALA A 38 -4.38 -17.17 10.24
CA ALA A 38 -3.23 -18.04 10.37
C ALA A 38 -2.03 -17.33 9.73
N PRO A 39 -0.86 -17.27 10.38
CA PRO A 39 0.29 -16.54 9.85
C PRO A 39 0.78 -17.25 8.57
N HIS A 40 0.28 -16.77 7.43
CA HIS A 40 0.72 -17.22 6.12
C HIS A 40 2.01 -16.48 5.79
N THR A 41 3.11 -17.24 5.74
CA THR A 41 4.38 -16.73 5.24
C THR A 41 4.46 -17.06 3.75
N ILE A 42 4.70 -16.04 2.93
CA ILE A 42 4.90 -16.19 1.49
C ILE A 42 6.36 -15.95 1.13
N GLN A 43 6.82 -16.57 0.04
CA GLN A 43 8.09 -16.20 -0.56
C GLN A 43 7.85 -14.98 -1.45
N PHE A 44 8.45 -13.83 -1.10
CA PHE A 44 8.26 -12.58 -1.83
C PHE A 44 9.60 -11.84 -1.97
N MET A 45 10.00 -11.57 -3.21
CA MET A 45 11.30 -10.93 -3.54
C MET A 45 12.46 -11.57 -2.76
N GLU A 46 12.62 -12.89 -2.94
CA GLU A 46 13.72 -13.72 -2.41
C GLU A 46 13.75 -13.96 -0.90
N LYS A 47 12.93 -13.25 -0.11
CA LYS A 47 12.86 -13.44 1.35
C LYS A 47 11.45 -13.87 1.77
N PRO A 48 11.33 -14.71 2.82
CA PRO A 48 10.03 -14.97 3.41
C PRO A 48 9.43 -13.68 3.97
N LEU A 49 8.12 -13.53 3.81
CA LEU A 49 7.32 -12.42 4.33
C LEU A 49 6.13 -12.98 5.08
N ALA A 50 6.09 -12.73 6.39
CA ALA A 50 4.92 -13.03 7.20
C ALA A 50 3.86 -11.95 6.95
N LEU A 51 2.75 -12.30 6.32
CA LEU A 51 1.69 -11.34 5.98
C LEU A 51 1.11 -10.67 7.23
N SER A 52 1.10 -11.36 8.37
CA SER A 52 0.67 -10.79 9.66
C SER A 52 1.51 -9.62 10.16
N LYS A 53 2.69 -9.36 9.56
CA LYS A 53 3.55 -8.21 9.90
C LYS A 53 3.32 -7.00 8.98
N LEU A 54 2.47 -7.13 7.97
CA LEU A 54 2.08 -6.02 7.10
C LEU A 54 0.96 -5.20 7.75
N PRO A 55 0.77 -3.93 7.37
CA PRO A 55 -0.44 -3.19 7.73
C PRO A 55 -1.67 -3.85 7.10
N LYS A 56 -2.82 -3.72 7.75
CA LYS A 56 -4.10 -4.09 7.14
C LYS A 56 -4.54 -3.04 6.13
N GLU A 57 -5.27 -3.46 5.11
CA GLU A 57 -5.92 -2.57 4.15
C GLU A 57 -6.80 -1.51 4.85
N GLU A 58 -7.63 -1.92 5.81
CA GLU A 58 -8.49 -1.00 6.57
C GLU A 58 -7.73 0.13 7.31
N TRP A 59 -6.45 -0.08 7.61
CA TRP A 59 -5.61 0.95 8.25
C TRP A 59 -5.04 1.94 7.24
N VAL A 60 -4.75 1.45 6.03
CA VAL A 60 -4.31 2.32 4.93
C VAL A 60 -5.44 3.27 4.56
N SER A 61 -6.65 2.75 4.29
CA SER A 61 -7.81 3.57 3.95
C SER A 61 -8.09 4.62 5.03
N HIS A 62 -7.99 4.25 6.31
CA HIS A 62 -8.18 5.19 7.41
C HIS A 62 -7.16 6.34 7.41
N ILE A 63 -5.88 6.05 7.19
CA ILE A 63 -4.85 7.09 7.11
C ILE A 63 -5.09 8.00 5.90
N LEU A 64 -5.49 7.44 4.76
CA LEU A 64 -5.81 8.24 3.57
C LEU A 64 -7.01 9.16 3.82
N GLU A 65 -8.05 8.68 4.50
CA GLU A 65 -9.21 9.49 4.89
C GLU A 65 -8.84 10.63 5.86
N GLU A 66 -7.99 10.35 6.85
CA GLU A 66 -7.64 11.34 7.89
C GLU A 66 -6.57 12.35 7.44
N SER A 67 -5.65 11.93 6.57
CA SER A 67 -4.42 12.66 6.26
C SER A 67 -4.37 13.25 4.84
N GLY A 68 -5.49 13.22 4.11
CA GLY A 68 -5.63 13.94 2.83
C GLY A 68 -5.41 13.10 1.57
N ALA A 69 -5.34 11.78 1.70
CA ALA A 69 -5.21 10.83 0.59
C ALA A 69 -4.01 11.11 -0.34
N THR A 70 -2.83 11.37 0.26
CA THR A 70 -1.62 11.74 -0.48
C THR A 70 -0.51 10.70 -0.33
N PHE A 71 0.42 10.64 -1.28
CA PHE A 71 1.58 9.77 -1.16
C PHE A 71 2.45 10.14 0.05
N ALA A 72 2.61 11.43 0.37
CA ALA A 72 3.36 11.84 1.56
C ALA A 72 2.77 11.26 2.87
N SER A 73 1.44 11.23 2.99
CA SER A 73 0.76 10.62 4.13
C SER A 73 0.94 9.10 4.18
N LEU A 74 0.88 8.44 3.03
CA LEU A 74 1.08 7.00 2.88
C LEU A 74 2.51 6.58 3.21
N GLU A 75 3.50 7.31 2.70
CA GLU A 75 4.92 7.04 2.92
C GLU A 75 5.27 7.13 4.41
N SER A 76 4.79 8.18 5.08
CA SER A 76 4.94 8.36 6.53
C SER A 76 4.35 7.19 7.33
N PHE A 77 3.21 6.64 6.88
CA PHE A 77 2.58 5.48 7.50
C PHE A 77 3.37 4.17 7.26
N TYR A 78 3.95 3.99 6.07
CA TYR A 78 4.67 2.77 5.70
C TYR A 78 6.14 2.72 6.17
N GLU A 79 6.73 3.86 6.54
CA GLU A 79 8.14 3.96 6.96
C GLU A 79 8.48 2.99 8.11
N PRO A 80 7.72 2.93 9.24
CA PRO A 80 8.05 2.02 10.35
C PRO A 80 8.01 0.54 9.94
N TYR A 81 7.07 0.14 9.08
CA TYR A 81 6.95 -1.23 8.58
C TYR A 81 8.11 -1.59 7.66
N SER A 82 8.47 -0.67 6.76
CA SER A 82 9.56 -0.85 5.80
C SER A 82 10.91 -0.98 6.52
N MET A 83 11.13 -0.16 7.56
CA MET A 83 12.30 -0.26 8.44
C MET A 83 12.34 -1.60 9.20
N ALA A 84 11.24 -2.01 9.81
CA ALA A 84 11.17 -3.24 10.60
C ALA A 84 11.35 -4.51 9.75
N LEU A 85 10.87 -4.49 8.51
CA LEU A 85 10.95 -5.62 7.58
C LEU A 85 12.16 -5.57 6.64
N HIS A 86 12.95 -4.49 6.71
CA HIS A 86 14.09 -4.20 5.84
C HIS A 86 13.77 -4.42 4.36
N ARG A 87 12.64 -3.86 3.90
CA ARG A 87 12.17 -3.96 2.52
C ARG A 87 11.19 -2.85 2.19
N ASP A 88 11.10 -2.54 0.90
CA ASP A 88 10.05 -1.68 0.37
C ASP A 88 8.70 -2.42 0.40
N LEU A 89 7.65 -1.67 0.73
CA LEU A 89 6.28 -2.18 0.83
C LEU A 89 5.31 -1.40 -0.07
N ILE A 90 5.78 -0.33 -0.69
CA ILE A 90 5.02 0.51 -1.62
C ILE A 90 5.82 0.71 -2.92
N TRP A 91 5.15 0.72 -4.06
CA TRP A 91 5.76 0.93 -5.38
C TRP A 91 4.92 1.90 -6.21
N ARG A 92 5.56 2.96 -6.71
CA ARG A 92 4.94 3.95 -7.60
C ARG A 92 5.03 3.47 -9.05
N ILE A 93 3.91 3.50 -9.75
CA ILE A 93 3.81 3.25 -11.19
C ILE A 93 3.37 4.59 -11.84
N PRO A 94 4.32 5.36 -12.40
CA PRO A 94 4.07 6.71 -12.92
C PRO A 94 3.60 6.72 -14.38
N TYR A 95 2.94 5.66 -14.81
CA TYR A 95 2.48 5.49 -16.17
C TYR A 95 0.98 5.26 -16.16
N GLY A 96 0.30 5.82 -17.17
CA GLY A 96 -1.15 5.69 -17.26
C GLY A 96 -1.55 4.22 -17.30
N CYS A 97 -2.27 3.75 -16.29
CA CYS A 97 -2.66 2.36 -16.17
C CYS A 97 -4.02 2.25 -15.52
N LEU A 98 -4.79 1.21 -15.88
CA LEU A 98 -6.09 0.94 -15.28
C LEU A 98 -7.08 2.14 -15.33
N ASP A 99 -7.02 2.94 -16.41
CA ASP A 99 -7.78 4.19 -16.63
C ASP A 99 -7.36 5.42 -15.78
N PHE A 100 -6.23 5.34 -15.07
CA PHE A 100 -5.68 6.46 -14.28
C PHE A 100 -4.32 6.90 -14.80
N SER A 101 -3.86 8.09 -14.40
CA SER A 101 -2.54 8.61 -14.77
C SER A 101 -1.38 7.83 -14.16
N GLY A 102 -1.64 7.11 -13.07
CA GLY A 102 -0.75 6.11 -12.49
C GLY A 102 -1.39 5.45 -11.29
N CYS A 103 -0.63 4.59 -10.62
CA CYS A 103 -1.05 4.01 -9.36
C CYS A 103 0.12 3.77 -8.41
N VAL A 104 -0.19 3.61 -7.12
CA VAL A 104 0.73 3.15 -6.10
C VAL A 104 0.25 1.80 -5.59
N LEU A 105 1.14 0.81 -5.65
CA LEU A 105 0.88 -0.53 -5.14
C LEU A 105 1.40 -0.63 -3.71
N CYS A 106 0.56 -1.09 -2.79
CA CYS A 106 0.90 -1.24 -1.39
C CYS A 106 0.72 -2.69 -0.96
N LEU A 107 1.71 -3.26 -0.27
CA LEU A 107 1.56 -4.54 0.39
C LEU A 107 0.78 -4.36 1.69
N VAL A 108 -0.28 -5.15 1.82
CA VAL A 108 -1.14 -5.23 3.01
C VAL A 108 -1.34 -6.70 3.39
N GLN A 109 -1.88 -6.97 4.58
CA GLN A 109 -2.09 -8.35 5.04
C GLN A 109 -2.98 -9.14 4.08
N GLU A 110 -3.95 -8.47 3.47
CA GLU A 110 -4.97 -9.02 2.59
C GLU A 110 -4.48 -9.23 1.15
N GLY A 111 -3.33 -8.66 0.76
CA GLY A 111 -2.79 -8.77 -0.58
C GLY A 111 -2.09 -7.50 -1.07
N ILE A 112 -2.40 -7.10 -2.30
CA ILE A 112 -1.83 -5.91 -2.95
C ILE A 112 -2.95 -4.90 -3.12
N LEU A 113 -2.88 -3.80 -2.37
CA LEU A 113 -3.78 -2.66 -2.50
C LEU A 113 -3.27 -1.73 -3.61
N CYS A 114 -4.15 -1.37 -4.54
CA CYS A 114 -3.87 -0.41 -5.59
C CYS A 114 -4.52 0.93 -5.24
N LEU A 115 -3.72 1.98 -5.22
CA LEU A 115 -4.11 3.37 -4.99
C LEU A 115 -3.91 4.15 -6.30
N PRO A 116 -4.94 4.26 -7.15
CA PRO A 116 -4.85 5.03 -8.39
C PRO A 116 -4.77 6.55 -8.12
N TYR A 117 -4.20 7.31 -9.05
CA TYR A 117 -4.17 8.77 -9.01
C TYR A 117 -4.19 9.39 -10.41
N ASP A 118 -4.75 10.60 -10.51
CA ASP A 118 -4.75 11.41 -11.74
C ASP A 118 -4.00 12.73 -11.61
N ALA A 119 -3.66 13.12 -10.38
CA ALA A 119 -2.98 14.36 -10.09
C ALA A 119 -1.74 14.11 -9.23
N VAL A 120 -0.73 14.92 -9.47
CA VAL A 120 0.50 14.97 -8.69
C VAL A 120 0.78 16.43 -8.37
N ASP A 121 1.05 16.75 -7.11
CA ASP A 121 1.51 18.07 -6.71
C ASP A 121 2.95 18.04 -6.16
N SER A 122 3.54 19.23 -5.99
CA SER A 122 4.94 19.37 -5.63
C SER A 122 5.27 19.12 -4.15
N GLN A 123 4.28 19.08 -3.27
CA GLN A 123 4.44 18.94 -1.82
C GLN A 123 4.01 17.56 -1.34
N GLU A 124 2.82 17.14 -1.75
CA GLU A 124 2.14 15.92 -1.31
C GLU A 124 2.32 14.75 -2.29
N TYR A 125 2.91 15.02 -3.47
CA TYR A 125 3.12 14.09 -4.56
C TYR A 125 1.79 13.55 -5.13
N GLU A 126 1.62 12.24 -5.28
CA GLU A 126 0.41 11.64 -5.85
C GLU A 126 -0.82 11.90 -4.96
N LEU A 127 -1.90 12.39 -5.58
CA LEU A 127 -3.20 12.61 -4.95
C LEU A 127 -4.13 11.45 -5.31
N PHE A 128 -4.39 10.57 -4.36
CA PHE A 128 -5.08 9.31 -4.61
C PHE A 128 -6.57 9.50 -4.86
N ASN A 129 -7.08 8.72 -5.82
CA ASN A 129 -8.50 8.54 -6.05
C ASN A 129 -9.01 7.42 -5.13
N THR A 130 -9.41 7.80 -3.91
CA THR A 130 -9.88 6.87 -2.88
C THR A 130 -11.17 6.13 -3.26
N GLU A 131 -11.99 6.68 -4.15
CA GLU A 131 -13.20 5.99 -4.64
C GLU A 131 -12.87 4.75 -5.48
N ASN A 132 -11.64 4.66 -6.01
CA ASN A 132 -11.19 3.59 -6.89
C ASN A 132 -10.07 2.74 -6.28
N GLU A 133 -9.80 2.91 -4.99
CA GLU A 133 -8.90 2.03 -4.25
C GLU A 133 -9.45 0.59 -4.23
N ARG A 134 -8.57 -0.39 -4.44
CA ARG A 134 -8.99 -1.80 -4.48
C ARG A 134 -7.83 -2.76 -4.28
N LEU A 135 -8.13 -3.91 -3.69
CA LEU A 135 -7.23 -5.06 -3.72
C LEU A 135 -7.18 -5.63 -5.15
N LEU A 136 -5.98 -5.86 -5.66
CA LEU A 136 -5.78 -6.44 -6.97
C LEU A 136 -5.99 -7.95 -6.96
N THR A 137 -6.67 -8.44 -7.99
CA THR A 137 -6.69 -9.87 -8.30
C THR A 137 -5.45 -10.24 -9.12
N LYS A 138 -5.25 -11.55 -9.31
CA LYS A 138 -4.19 -12.05 -10.19
C LYS A 138 -4.38 -11.53 -11.62
N GLU A 139 -5.61 -11.48 -12.09
CA GLU A 139 -5.97 -11.01 -13.43
C GLU A 139 -5.58 -9.54 -13.59
N SER A 140 -5.99 -8.67 -12.66
CA SER A 140 -5.63 -7.24 -12.72
C SER A 140 -4.13 -6.97 -12.59
N LEU A 141 -3.40 -7.79 -11.84
CA LEU A 141 -1.92 -7.71 -11.80
C LEU A 141 -1.28 -8.07 -13.13
N LEU A 142 -1.82 -9.07 -13.85
CA LEU A 142 -1.34 -9.47 -15.16
C LEU A 142 -1.67 -8.42 -16.22
N GLU A 143 -2.85 -7.82 -16.16
CA GLU A 143 -3.25 -6.68 -17.00
C GLU A 143 -2.30 -5.50 -16.79
N LEU A 144 -2.06 -5.11 -15.53
CA LEU A 144 -1.13 -4.04 -15.18
C LEU A 144 0.29 -4.32 -15.69
N LEU A 145 0.78 -5.56 -15.54
CA LEU A 145 2.09 -5.97 -16.06
C LEU A 145 2.15 -5.87 -17.59
N GLN A 146 1.08 -6.26 -18.28
CA GLN A 146 1.00 -6.18 -19.73
C GLN A 146 1.01 -4.71 -20.19
N GLU A 147 0.14 -3.86 -19.64
CA GLU A 147 0.07 -2.42 -19.95
C GLU A 147 1.42 -1.74 -19.73
N PHE A 148 2.07 -2.02 -18.60
CA PHE A 148 3.40 -1.48 -18.28
C PHE A 148 4.45 -1.87 -19.32
N ASN A 149 4.51 -3.15 -19.72
CA ASN A 149 5.47 -3.62 -20.71
C ASN A 149 5.22 -3.01 -22.10
N GLU A 150 3.96 -2.89 -22.51
CA GLU A 150 3.59 -2.30 -23.80
C GLU A 150 3.99 -0.82 -23.87
N GLN A 151 3.69 -0.05 -22.83
CA GLN A 151 4.02 1.37 -22.77
C GLN A 151 5.52 1.62 -22.71
N THR A 152 6.24 0.89 -21.85
CA THR A 152 7.69 1.07 -21.70
C THR A 152 8.46 0.65 -22.96
N SER A 153 8.03 -0.42 -23.64
CA SER A 153 8.61 -0.84 -24.92
C SER A 153 8.39 0.21 -26.02
N SER A 154 7.17 0.76 -26.09
CA SER A 154 6.82 1.83 -27.03
C SER A 154 7.65 3.09 -26.78
N LEU A 155 7.74 3.54 -25.53
CA LEU A 155 8.53 4.70 -25.13
C LEU A 155 10.03 4.50 -25.42
N ALA A 156 10.58 3.33 -25.09
CA ALA A 156 11.97 3.00 -25.38
C ALA A 156 12.27 3.11 -26.88
N THR A 157 11.36 2.63 -27.73
CA THR A 157 11.47 2.77 -29.20
C THR A 157 11.50 4.23 -29.63
N VAL A 158 10.59 5.05 -29.12
CA VAL A 158 10.55 6.49 -29.43
C VAL A 158 11.84 7.19 -28.99
N LEU A 159 12.33 6.91 -27.78
CA LEU A 159 13.56 7.50 -27.26
C LEU A 159 14.79 7.10 -28.10
N MET A 160 14.86 5.86 -28.57
CA MET A 160 15.93 5.42 -29.47
C MET A 160 15.89 6.17 -30.82
N GLU A 161 14.71 6.40 -31.38
CA GLU A 161 14.57 7.18 -32.63
C GLU A 161 14.90 8.67 -32.41
N MET A 162 14.44 9.27 -31.31
CA MET A 162 14.79 10.65 -30.95
C MET A 162 16.28 10.83 -30.71
N GLY A 163 16.96 9.82 -30.14
CA GLY A 163 18.40 9.80 -29.97
C GLY A 163 19.20 9.86 -31.27
N LYS A 164 18.56 9.66 -32.44
CA LYS A 164 19.20 9.87 -33.76
C LYS A 164 19.17 11.34 -34.20
N LEU A 165 18.39 12.18 -33.52
CA LEU A 165 18.19 13.60 -33.85
C LEU A 165 19.09 14.53 -33.02
N VAL A 166 19.69 14.04 -31.93
CA VAL A 166 20.58 14.78 -31.02
C VAL A 166 21.96 14.14 -30.98
#